data_AF-A0A060XUS4-F1
#
_entry.id   AF-A0A060XUS4-F1
#
_cell.length_a   1.000
_cell.length_b   1.000
_cell.length_c   1.000
_cell.angle_alpha   90.00
_cell.angle_beta   90.00
_cell.angle_gamma   90.00
#
_symmetry.space_group_name_H-M   'P 1'
#
loop_
_entity.id
_entity.type
_entity.pdbx_description
1 polymer ?
#
loop_
_entity_poly.entity_id
_entity_poly.type
_entity_poly.pdbx_seq_one_letter_code
_entity_poly.pdbx_strand_id
1 'polypeptide(L)'
;MECEWKPDEQGLQQILQLLKESQSPDTSTQRSVQQRLEQLNQYPDFNNYLIFVLTKLKSEDEATRSLSGLILKNNVKAHYQNFPNGVSDFIKSECLQNIGDSSPLIRATAGILITTIASKGELQNWPELLPKLCLLLDSEDYNTCEGAFGALQKICEDSAEILDSDVLDRPLNVMIPKFLQFFKHSSPKIRSHAIACVNQFIISRTQALMLHIDDFIEASLTLP
;
A
#
# COMPACT_ATOMS: atom_id res chain seq x y z
N MET A 1 11.98 -12.61 20.85
CA MET A 1 12.03 -13.65 19.81
C MET A 1 10.66 -13.67 19.19
N GLU A 2 10.45 -12.89 18.13
CA GLU A 2 9.21 -12.97 17.36
C GLU A 2 9.31 -14.21 16.47
N CYS A 3 8.36 -15.14 16.61
CA CYS A 3 8.25 -16.25 15.66
C CYS A 3 7.87 -15.66 14.30
N GLU A 4 8.87 -15.57 13.41
CA GLU A 4 8.65 -15.22 12.01
C GLU A 4 7.76 -16.30 11.39
N TRP A 5 6.60 -15.92 10.87
CA TRP A 5 5.68 -16.85 10.23
C TRP A 5 6.36 -17.53 9.03
N LYS A 6 6.12 -18.83 8.86
CA LYS A 6 6.67 -19.60 7.74
C LYS A 6 5.57 -20.46 7.12
N PRO A 7 5.52 -20.53 5.77
CA PRO A 7 4.56 -21.40 5.09
C PRO A 7 4.94 -22.87 5.29
N ASP A 8 3.92 -23.72 5.41
CA ASP A 8 4.07 -25.15 5.16
C ASP A 8 4.08 -25.41 3.65
N GLU A 9 4.94 -26.33 3.18
CA GLU A 9 5.09 -26.60 1.74
C GLU A 9 3.81 -27.16 1.12
N GLN A 10 3.09 -28.03 1.83
CA GLN A 10 1.86 -28.62 1.32
C GLN A 10 0.76 -27.56 1.26
N GLY A 11 0.65 -26.72 2.28
CA GLY A 11 -0.23 -25.55 2.29
C GLY A 11 0.05 -24.63 1.10
N LEU A 12 1.32 -24.25 0.89
CA LEU A 12 1.71 -23.36 -0.20
C LEU A 12 1.37 -23.93 -1.58
N GLN A 13 1.61 -25.23 -1.80
CA GLN A 13 1.23 -25.89 -3.05
C GLN A 13 -0.27 -25.83 -3.33
N GLN A 14 -1.11 -26.01 -2.31
CA GLN A 14 -2.57 -25.91 -2.46
C GLN A 14 -3.00 -24.47 -2.83
N ILE A 15 -2.38 -23.47 -2.21
CA ILE A 15 -2.65 -22.06 -2.52
C ILE A 15 -2.25 -21.73 -3.95
N LEU A 16 -1.08 -22.17 -4.40
CA LEU A 16 -0.63 -21.96 -5.77
C LEU A 16 -1.54 -22.65 -6.80
N GLN A 17 -1.98 -23.87 -6.50
CA GLN A 17 -2.93 -24.58 -7.34
C GLN A 17 -4.25 -23.78 -7.45
N LEU A 18 -4.78 -23.29 -6.33
CA LEU A 18 -5.99 -22.46 -6.32
C LEU A 18 -5.82 -21.16 -7.13
N LEU A 19 -4.68 -20.47 -6.99
CA LEU A 19 -4.39 -19.24 -7.73
C LEU A 19 -4.28 -19.49 -9.24
N LYS A 20 -3.74 -20.64 -9.65
CA LYS A 20 -3.68 -21.05 -11.06
C LYS A 20 -5.07 -21.39 -11.61
N GLU A 21 -5.87 -22.14 -10.85
CA GLU A 21 -7.28 -22.41 -11.20
C GLU A 21 -8.12 -21.13 -11.30
N SER A 22 -7.84 -20.12 -10.47
CA SER A 22 -8.52 -18.81 -10.49
C SER A 22 -8.33 -18.04 -11.80
N GLN A 23 -7.28 -18.36 -12.57
CA GLN A 23 -6.98 -17.72 -13.86
C GLN A 23 -7.63 -18.48 -15.03
N SER A 24 -8.29 -19.61 -14.77
CA SER A 24 -8.97 -20.39 -15.81
C SER A 24 -10.14 -19.59 -16.42
N PRO A 25 -10.31 -19.61 -17.75
CA PRO A 25 -11.48 -19.03 -18.41
C PRO A 25 -12.75 -19.88 -18.24
N ASP A 26 -12.65 -21.09 -17.69
CA ASP A 26 -13.78 -22.00 -17.51
C ASP A 26 -14.68 -21.57 -16.34
N THR A 27 -15.94 -21.28 -16.63
CA THR A 27 -16.94 -20.81 -15.64
C THR A 27 -17.17 -21.81 -14.51
N SER A 28 -17.08 -23.12 -14.78
CA SER A 28 -17.30 -24.15 -13.76
C SER A 28 -16.14 -24.19 -12.75
N THR A 29 -14.91 -24.05 -13.26
CA THR A 29 -13.68 -23.92 -12.49
C THR A 29 -13.71 -22.66 -11.64
N GLN A 30 -14.06 -21.50 -12.22
CA GLN A 30 -14.18 -20.24 -11.47
C GLN A 30 -15.19 -20.33 -10.32
N ARG A 31 -16.33 -20.98 -10.53
CA ARG A 31 -17.33 -21.18 -9.47
C ARG A 31 -16.78 -22.07 -8.35
N SER A 32 -16.07 -23.15 -8.68
CA SER A 32 -15.45 -24.03 -7.68
C SER A 32 -14.37 -23.31 -6.88
N VAL A 33 -13.52 -22.53 -7.56
CA VAL A 33 -12.50 -21.67 -6.95
C VAL A 33 -13.12 -20.69 -5.97
N GLN A 34 -14.20 -20.00 -6.36
CA GLN A 34 -14.86 -19.03 -5.51
C GLN A 34 -15.36 -19.67 -4.20
N GLN A 35 -15.97 -20.86 -4.28
CA GLN A 35 -16.40 -21.61 -3.09
C GLN A 35 -15.23 -22.00 -2.19
N ARG A 36 -14.09 -22.40 -2.78
CA ARG A 36 -12.87 -22.72 -2.01
C ARG A 36 -12.28 -21.48 -1.34
N LEU A 37 -12.23 -20.34 -2.04
CA LEU A 37 -11.77 -19.07 -1.48
C LEU A 37 -12.64 -18.64 -0.29
N GLU A 38 -13.96 -18.77 -0.39
CA GLU A 38 -14.88 -18.48 0.72
C GLU A 38 -14.65 -19.37 1.94
N GLN A 39 -14.31 -20.64 1.75
CA GLN A 39 -13.95 -21.55 2.84
C GLN A 39 -12.60 -21.17 3.47
N LEU A 40 -11.59 -20.89 2.63
CA LEU A 40 -10.24 -20.55 3.10
C LEU A 40 -10.19 -19.20 3.81
N ASN A 41 -11.05 -18.25 3.44
CA ASN A 41 -11.19 -16.95 4.11
C ASN A 41 -11.60 -17.04 5.58
N GLN A 42 -12.12 -18.19 6.03
CA GLN A 42 -12.43 -18.44 7.44
C GLN A 42 -11.17 -18.68 8.28
N TYR A 43 -10.03 -18.99 7.65
CA TYR A 43 -8.76 -19.24 8.30
C TYR A 43 -7.86 -18.00 8.19
N PRO A 44 -7.53 -17.32 9.30
CA PRO A 44 -6.69 -16.12 9.25
C PRO A 44 -5.32 -16.37 8.59
N ASP A 45 -4.78 -17.57 8.76
CA ASP A 45 -3.48 -17.99 8.21
C ASP A 45 -3.46 -17.99 6.67
N PHE A 46 -4.61 -18.16 6.02
CA PHE A 46 -4.73 -18.03 4.57
C PHE A 46 -4.19 -16.69 4.06
N ASN A 47 -4.43 -15.61 4.82
CA ASN A 47 -3.95 -14.29 4.45
C ASN A 47 -2.41 -14.17 4.54
N ASN A 48 -1.76 -14.93 5.44
CA ASN A 48 -0.30 -15.00 5.50
C ASN A 48 0.28 -15.67 4.26
N TYR A 49 -0.35 -16.73 3.75
CA TYR A 49 0.05 -17.33 2.47
C TYR A 49 -0.12 -16.35 1.32
N LEU A 50 -1.23 -15.59 1.27
CA LEU A 50 -1.48 -14.67 0.18
C LEU A 50 -0.42 -13.56 0.11
N ILE A 51 -0.07 -12.96 1.26
CA ILE A 51 1.00 -11.94 1.30
C ILE A 51 2.36 -12.56 0.98
N PHE A 52 2.65 -13.77 1.48
CA PHE A 52 3.90 -14.47 1.18
C PHE A 52 4.08 -14.73 -0.32
N VAL A 53 3.03 -15.18 -1.02
CA VAL A 53 3.07 -15.37 -2.47
C VAL A 53 3.33 -14.04 -3.18
N LEU A 54 2.67 -12.95 -2.76
CA LEU A 54 2.89 -11.63 -3.35
C LEU A 54 4.34 -11.15 -3.18
N THR A 55 4.90 -11.25 -1.96
CA THR A 55 6.14 -10.55 -1.59
C THR A 55 7.38 -11.42 -1.61
N LYS A 56 7.32 -12.68 -1.15
CA LYS A 56 8.51 -13.53 -0.98
C LYS A 56 8.71 -14.52 -2.13
N LEU A 57 7.64 -15.02 -2.74
CA LEU A 57 7.73 -16.10 -3.74
C LEU A 57 8.09 -15.59 -5.14
N LYS A 58 9.31 -15.06 -5.29
CA LYS A 58 9.81 -14.48 -6.55
C LYS A 58 9.97 -15.49 -7.70
N SER A 59 9.82 -16.79 -7.43
CA SER A 59 9.84 -17.86 -8.43
C SER A 59 8.55 -17.95 -9.25
N GLU A 60 7.43 -17.45 -8.73
CA GLU A 60 6.15 -17.39 -9.47
C GLU A 60 6.07 -16.12 -10.32
N ASP A 61 5.27 -16.18 -11.37
CA ASP A 61 5.07 -15.07 -12.30
C ASP A 61 4.32 -13.89 -11.67
N GLU A 62 4.47 -12.70 -12.26
CA GLU A 62 3.89 -11.47 -11.72
C GLU A 62 2.35 -11.48 -11.67
N ALA A 63 1.69 -12.19 -12.59
CA ALA A 63 0.23 -12.26 -12.63
C ALA A 63 -0.30 -13.09 -11.46
N THR A 64 0.30 -14.25 -11.18
CA THR A 64 -0.04 -15.10 -10.03
C THR A 64 0.24 -14.37 -8.71
N ARG A 65 1.40 -13.73 -8.58
CA ARG A 65 1.77 -12.94 -7.39
C ARG A 65 0.80 -11.77 -7.15
N SER A 66 0.48 -11.02 -8.20
CA SER A 66 -0.45 -9.89 -8.12
C SER A 66 -1.88 -10.33 -7.79
N LEU A 67 -2.36 -11.42 -8.41
CA LEU A 67 -3.68 -11.99 -8.11
C LEU A 67 -3.81 -12.36 -6.64
N SER A 68 -2.76 -12.96 -6.06
CA SER A 68 -2.71 -13.26 -4.62
C SER A 68 -2.92 -12.01 -3.77
N GLY A 69 -2.23 -10.91 -4.10
CA GLY A 69 -2.40 -9.62 -3.41
C GLY A 69 -3.79 -9.01 -3.60
N LEU A 70 -4.42 -9.17 -4.77
CA LEU A 70 -5.77 -8.68 -5.02
C LEU A 70 -6.85 -9.45 -4.24
N ILE A 71 -6.69 -10.77 -4.11
CA ILE A 71 -7.54 -11.60 -3.23
C ILE A 71 -7.37 -11.13 -1.79
N LEU A 72 -6.12 -10.96 -1.33
CA LEU A 72 -5.84 -10.45 0.01
C LEU A 72 -6.49 -9.08 0.25
N LYS A 73 -6.42 -8.18 -0.73
CA LYS A 73 -7.07 -6.87 -0.65
C LYS A 73 -8.58 -6.98 -0.50
N ASN A 74 -9.22 -7.94 -1.17
CA ASN A 74 -10.66 -8.18 -0.99
C ASN A 74 -10.96 -8.71 0.42
N ASN A 75 -10.11 -9.59 0.96
CA ASN A 75 -10.25 -10.10 2.32
C ASN A 75 -10.10 -8.99 3.37
N VAL A 76 -9.09 -8.12 3.23
CA VAL A 76 -8.94 -6.92 4.07
C VAL A 76 -10.20 -6.06 3.96
N LYS A 77 -10.68 -5.79 2.75
CA LYS A 77 -11.89 -4.96 2.56
C LYS A 77 -13.12 -5.51 3.28
N ALA A 78 -13.29 -6.83 3.32
CA ALA A 78 -14.48 -7.47 3.87
C ALA A 78 -14.36 -7.82 5.37
N HIS A 79 -13.16 -8.16 5.85
CA HIS A 79 -12.97 -8.87 7.11
C HIS A 79 -11.81 -8.35 7.97
N TYR A 80 -11.22 -7.19 7.67
CA TYR A 80 -10.03 -6.70 8.38
C TYR A 80 -10.18 -6.63 9.91
N GLN A 81 -11.36 -6.26 10.41
CA GLN A 81 -11.63 -6.20 11.86
C GLN A 81 -11.51 -7.56 12.57
N ASN A 82 -11.62 -8.67 11.82
CA ASN A 82 -11.52 -10.02 12.35
C ASN A 82 -10.10 -10.59 12.25
N PHE A 83 -9.15 -9.84 11.68
CA PHE A 83 -7.78 -10.31 11.53
C PHE A 83 -7.08 -10.32 12.90
N PRO A 84 -6.42 -11.43 13.28
CA PRO A 84 -5.52 -11.42 14.43
C PRO A 84 -4.38 -10.43 14.21
N ASN A 85 -3.96 -9.72 15.26
CA ASN A 85 -2.90 -8.71 15.17
C ASN A 85 -1.62 -9.25 14.52
N GLY A 86 -1.22 -10.48 14.84
CA GLY A 86 -0.04 -11.10 14.22
C GLY A 86 -0.13 -11.26 12.69
N VAL A 87 -1.34 -11.48 12.16
CA VAL A 87 -1.59 -11.56 10.70
C VAL A 87 -1.54 -10.16 10.10
N SER A 88 -2.22 -9.19 10.72
CA SER A 88 -2.21 -7.81 10.21
C SER A 88 -0.80 -7.21 10.22
N ASP A 89 -0.03 -7.43 11.28
CA ASP A 89 1.31 -6.87 11.44
C ASP A 89 2.29 -7.50 10.45
N PHE A 90 2.15 -8.81 10.20
CA PHE A 90 2.91 -9.49 9.14
C PHE A 90 2.60 -8.89 7.76
N ILE A 91 1.32 -8.70 7.41
CA ILE A 91 0.93 -8.10 6.14
C ILE A 91 1.45 -6.67 6.00
N LYS A 92 1.27 -5.85 7.05
CA LYS A 92 1.75 -4.46 7.12
C LYS A 92 3.27 -4.39 6.86
N SER A 93 4.03 -5.23 7.55
CA SER A 93 5.49 -5.31 7.42
C SER A 93 5.92 -5.71 6.00
N GLU A 94 5.33 -6.78 5.45
CA GLU A 94 5.67 -7.27 4.12
C GLU A 94 5.33 -6.27 3.01
N CYS A 95 4.19 -5.58 3.11
CA CYS A 95 3.82 -4.52 2.18
C CYS A 95 4.83 -3.36 2.18
N LEU A 96 5.22 -2.87 3.36
CA LEU A 96 6.18 -1.77 3.48
C LEU A 96 7.59 -2.17 3.00
N GLN A 97 8.00 -3.41 3.24
CA GLN A 97 9.29 -3.93 2.76
C GLN A 97 9.34 -4.09 1.23
N ASN A 98 8.20 -4.31 0.57
CA ASN A 98 8.12 -4.61 -0.86
C ASN A 98 7.46 -3.49 -1.69
N ILE A 99 7.27 -2.31 -1.12
CA ILE A 99 6.68 -1.17 -1.82
C ILE A 99 7.54 -0.70 -3.01
N GLY A 100 8.84 -1.03 -3.00
CA GLY A 100 9.81 -0.78 -4.07
C GLY A 100 10.14 -1.98 -4.95
N ASP A 101 9.26 -3.00 -5.05
CA ASP A 101 9.49 -4.17 -5.94
C ASP A 101 9.83 -3.71 -7.37
N SER A 102 10.68 -4.44 -8.10
CA SER A 102 11.08 -4.04 -9.46
C SER A 102 9.90 -4.08 -10.45
N SER A 103 8.92 -4.97 -10.23
CA SER A 103 7.72 -5.05 -11.06
C SER A 103 6.74 -3.92 -10.72
N PRO A 104 6.36 -3.07 -11.69
CA PRO A 104 5.35 -2.05 -11.49
C PRO A 104 3.99 -2.63 -11.05
N LEU A 105 3.65 -3.84 -11.52
CA LEU A 105 2.42 -4.52 -11.16
C LEU A 105 2.42 -4.90 -9.67
N ILE A 106 3.53 -5.47 -9.19
CA ILE A 106 3.65 -5.85 -7.77
C ILE A 106 3.68 -4.61 -6.87
N ARG A 107 4.40 -3.54 -7.25
CA ARG A 107 4.37 -2.27 -6.51
C ARG A 107 2.96 -1.70 -6.41
N ALA A 108 2.22 -1.68 -7.51
CA ALA A 108 0.85 -1.20 -7.51
C ALA A 108 -0.03 -2.02 -6.56
N THR A 109 0.09 -3.34 -6.57
CA THR A 109 -0.66 -4.23 -5.68
C THR A 109 -0.28 -4.04 -4.21
N ALA A 110 1.00 -3.87 -3.88
CA ALA A 110 1.45 -3.54 -2.52
C ALA A 110 0.90 -2.18 -2.06
N GLY A 111 0.95 -1.15 -2.90
CA GLY A 111 0.37 0.17 -2.61
C GLY A 111 -1.15 0.13 -2.40
N ILE A 112 -1.87 -0.67 -3.20
CA ILE A 112 -3.31 -0.92 -3.03
C ILE A 112 -3.59 -1.60 -1.69
N LEU A 113 -2.78 -2.57 -1.27
CA LEU A 113 -2.93 -3.22 0.03
C LEU A 113 -2.71 -2.23 1.18
N ILE A 114 -1.63 -1.44 1.14
CA ILE A 114 -1.33 -0.43 2.15
C ILE A 114 -2.50 0.54 2.31
N THR A 115 -3.00 1.10 1.21
CA THR A 115 -4.08 2.08 1.23
C THR A 115 -5.41 1.46 1.66
N THR A 116 -5.68 0.21 1.27
CA THR A 116 -6.87 -0.53 1.72
C THR A 116 -6.81 -0.80 3.23
N ILE A 117 -5.65 -1.20 3.77
CA ILE A 117 -5.46 -1.43 5.21
C ILE A 117 -5.62 -0.11 5.97
N ALA A 118 -5.00 0.98 5.52
CA ALA A 118 -5.14 2.29 6.15
C ALA A 118 -6.60 2.78 6.17
N SER A 119 -7.35 2.55 5.09
CA SER A 119 -8.77 2.92 4.99
C SER A 119 -9.67 2.05 5.87
N LYS A 120 -9.46 0.72 5.88
CA LYS A 120 -10.34 -0.23 6.59
C LYS A 120 -9.99 -0.42 8.05
N GLY A 121 -8.72 -0.24 8.39
CA GLY A 121 -8.19 -0.31 9.73
C GLY A 121 -8.20 1.02 10.46
N GLU A 122 -8.55 2.12 9.80
CA GLU A 122 -8.36 3.50 10.26
C GLU A 122 -6.88 3.87 10.39
N LEU A 123 -6.51 5.04 9.89
CA LEU A 123 -5.11 5.47 9.81
C LEU A 123 -4.47 5.60 11.20
N GLN A 124 -5.24 5.97 12.25
CA GLN A 124 -4.75 6.03 13.63
C GLN A 124 -4.29 4.69 14.21
N ASN A 125 -4.79 3.56 13.68
CA ASN A 125 -4.42 2.22 14.15
C ASN A 125 -3.17 1.70 13.41
N TRP A 126 -2.53 2.54 12.60
CA TRP A 126 -1.25 2.28 11.96
C TRP A 126 -0.31 3.51 12.06
N PRO A 127 0.09 3.90 13.29
CA PRO A 127 0.79 5.17 13.54
C PRO A 127 2.16 5.26 12.84
N GLU A 128 2.84 4.13 12.62
CA GLU A 128 4.13 4.08 11.95
C GLU A 128 4.05 4.21 10.43
N LEU A 129 2.86 4.16 9.82
CA LEU A 129 2.69 4.15 8.37
C LEU A 129 3.21 5.44 7.72
N LEU A 130 2.69 6.61 8.12
CA LEU A 130 3.06 7.88 7.51
C LEU A 130 4.54 8.21 7.74
N PRO A 131 5.10 8.10 8.98
CA PRO A 131 6.53 8.31 9.19
C PRO A 131 7.40 7.38 8.34
N LYS A 132 7.01 6.10 8.21
CA LYS A 132 7.77 5.14 7.39
C LYS A 132 7.69 5.47 5.90
N LEU A 133 6.51 5.79 5.37
CA LEU A 133 6.37 6.19 3.97
C LEU A 133 7.16 7.47 3.67
N CYS A 134 7.12 8.46 4.56
CA CYS A 134 7.93 9.67 4.42
C CYS A 134 9.43 9.36 4.44
N LEU A 135 9.91 8.44 5.27
CA LEU A 135 11.31 8.00 5.26
C LEU A 135 11.68 7.31 3.94
N LEU A 136 10.78 6.50 3.38
CA LEU A 136 11.01 5.79 2.12
C LEU A 136 11.12 6.72 0.91
N LEU A 137 10.59 7.96 0.99
CA LEU A 137 10.80 8.98 -0.03
C LEU A 137 12.28 9.38 -0.17
N ASP A 138 13.07 9.27 0.90
CA ASP A 138 14.50 9.60 0.90
C ASP A 138 15.37 8.45 0.37
N SER A 139 14.75 7.33 -0.04
CA SER A 139 15.48 6.19 -0.60
C SER A 139 16.17 6.56 -1.92
N GLU A 140 17.42 6.12 -2.08
CA GLU A 140 18.14 6.23 -3.36
C GLU A 140 17.53 5.32 -4.44
N ASP A 141 16.80 4.28 -4.05
CA ASP A 141 16.09 3.43 -4.99
C ASP A 141 14.82 4.13 -5.52
N TYR A 142 14.83 4.38 -6.83
CA TYR A 142 13.73 5.01 -7.54
C TYR A 142 12.39 4.31 -7.32
N ASN A 143 12.38 2.97 -7.34
CA ASN A 143 11.14 2.19 -7.23
C ASN A 143 10.53 2.33 -5.83
N THR A 144 11.36 2.34 -4.79
CA THR A 144 10.93 2.57 -3.41
C THR A 144 10.35 3.97 -3.22
N CYS A 145 11.03 5.01 -3.70
CA CYS A 145 10.54 6.38 -3.64
C CYS A 145 9.21 6.52 -4.39
N GLU A 146 9.13 5.98 -5.61
CA GLU A 146 7.92 6.01 -6.45
C GLU A 146 6.74 5.26 -5.82
N GLY A 147 6.97 4.06 -5.29
CA GLY A 147 5.94 3.28 -4.60
C GLY A 147 5.42 3.95 -3.34
N ALA A 148 6.31 4.55 -2.54
CA ALA A 148 5.93 5.31 -1.35
C ALA A 148 5.10 6.55 -1.72
N PHE A 149 5.48 7.29 -2.77
CA PHE A 149 4.68 8.40 -3.28
C PHE A 149 3.31 7.95 -3.78
N GLY A 150 3.22 6.82 -4.49
CA GLY A 150 1.95 6.27 -4.94
C GLY A 150 1.00 5.95 -3.79
N ALA A 151 1.51 5.36 -2.70
CA ALA A 151 0.72 5.11 -1.49
C ALA A 151 0.31 6.42 -0.79
N LEU A 152 1.24 7.36 -0.62
CA LEU A 152 0.99 8.65 0.03
C LEU A 152 -0.03 9.48 -0.74
N GLN A 153 0.04 9.51 -2.07
CA GLN A 153 -0.95 10.21 -2.89
C GLN A 153 -2.35 9.69 -2.59
N LYS A 154 -2.51 8.36 -2.57
CA LYS A 154 -3.82 7.76 -2.35
C LYS A 154 -4.34 7.99 -0.93
N ILE A 155 -3.46 7.97 0.07
CA ILE A 155 -3.81 8.34 1.44
C ILE A 155 -4.22 9.82 1.52
N CYS A 156 -3.52 10.72 0.84
CA CYS A 156 -3.90 12.14 0.79
C CYS A 156 -5.27 12.35 0.15
N GLU A 157 -5.59 11.61 -0.93
CA GLU A 157 -6.91 11.65 -1.58
C GLU A 157 -8.04 11.12 -0.68
N ASP A 158 -7.83 9.97 -0.04
CA ASP A 158 -8.91 9.26 0.67
C ASP A 158 -9.04 9.70 2.15
N SER A 159 -8.04 10.40 2.69
CA SER A 159 -7.91 10.69 4.13
C SER A 159 -7.42 12.12 4.42
N ALA A 160 -7.71 13.08 3.53
CA ALA A 160 -7.27 14.47 3.67
C ALA A 160 -7.66 15.11 5.02
N GLU A 161 -8.89 14.87 5.49
CA GLU A 161 -9.41 15.47 6.72
C GLU A 161 -8.67 14.99 7.98
N ILE A 162 -8.38 13.69 8.06
CA ILE A 162 -7.70 13.13 9.24
C ILE A 162 -6.22 13.54 9.30
N LEU A 163 -5.60 13.80 8.15
CA LEU A 163 -4.21 14.27 8.08
C LEU A 163 -4.04 15.70 8.65
N ASP A 164 -5.08 16.54 8.62
CA ASP A 164 -5.05 17.88 9.26
C ASP A 164 -5.57 17.87 10.70
N SER A 165 -5.99 16.70 11.20
CA SER A 165 -6.59 16.57 12.53
C SER A 165 -5.55 16.42 13.64
N ASP A 166 -5.93 16.82 14.86
CA ASP A 166 -5.12 16.63 16.07
C ASP A 166 -5.01 15.15 16.47
N VAL A 167 -5.87 14.26 15.94
CA VAL A 167 -5.86 12.82 16.26
C VAL A 167 -4.55 12.15 15.86
N LEU A 168 -3.94 12.60 14.76
CA LEU A 168 -2.66 12.10 14.25
C LEU A 168 -1.48 13.03 14.55
N ASP A 169 -1.67 14.03 15.42
CA ASP A 169 -0.67 15.07 15.69
C ASP A 169 -0.28 15.89 14.43
N ARG A 170 -1.28 16.22 13.60
CA ARG A 170 -1.14 17.08 12.41
C ARG A 170 0.05 16.68 11.49
N PRO A 171 0.05 15.46 10.93
CA PRO A 171 1.16 14.95 10.12
C PRO A 171 1.48 15.82 8.89
N LEU A 172 0.53 16.62 8.39
CA LEU A 172 0.74 17.55 7.29
C LEU A 172 1.85 18.57 7.54
N ASN A 173 2.10 18.94 8.80
CA ASN A 173 3.19 19.86 9.17
C ASN A 173 4.57 19.34 8.75
N VAL A 174 4.74 18.02 8.63
CA VAL A 174 5.98 17.38 8.17
C VAL A 174 5.89 16.98 6.70
N MET A 175 4.72 16.48 6.28
CA MET A 175 4.53 15.92 4.94
C MET A 175 4.57 17.00 3.86
N ILE A 176 3.91 18.15 4.06
CA ILE A 176 3.83 19.20 3.03
C ILE A 176 5.22 19.78 2.68
N PRO A 177 6.03 20.24 3.64
CA PRO A 177 7.38 20.72 3.34
C PRO A 177 8.22 19.67 2.61
N LYS A 178 8.05 18.39 3.00
CA LYS A 178 8.74 17.28 2.35
C LYS A 178 8.30 17.11 0.89
N PHE A 179 7.01 17.13 0.59
CA PHE A 179 6.52 17.02 -0.79
C PHE A 179 7.01 18.15 -1.68
N LEU A 180 7.05 19.38 -1.18
CA LEU A 180 7.55 20.54 -1.93
C LEU A 180 9.01 20.37 -2.39
N GLN A 181 9.86 19.69 -1.63
CA GLN A 181 11.24 19.38 -2.03
C GLN A 181 11.30 18.52 -3.31
N PHE A 182 10.29 17.68 -3.54
CA PHE A 182 10.22 16.79 -4.71
C PHE A 182 9.62 17.46 -5.96
N PHE A 183 9.17 18.71 -5.89
CA PHE A 183 8.71 19.45 -7.08
C PHE A 183 9.85 19.69 -8.08
N LYS A 184 11.10 19.73 -7.60
CA LYS A 184 12.31 19.89 -8.42
C LYS A 184 13.01 18.54 -8.71
N HIS A 185 12.35 17.41 -8.41
CA HIS A 185 12.93 16.09 -8.61
C HIS A 185 13.19 15.80 -10.10
N SER A 186 14.25 15.05 -10.41
CA SER A 186 14.68 14.74 -11.80
C SER A 186 13.61 13.96 -12.58
N SER A 187 12.96 12.99 -11.92
CA SER A 187 11.87 12.20 -12.52
C SER A 187 10.55 12.98 -12.61
N PRO A 188 9.93 13.10 -13.80
CA PRO A 188 8.62 13.74 -13.97
C PRO A 188 7.51 13.02 -13.21
N LYS A 189 7.61 11.69 -13.05
CA LYS A 189 6.60 10.90 -12.34
C LYS A 189 6.55 11.27 -10.85
N ILE A 190 7.72 11.38 -10.22
CA ILE A 190 7.82 11.78 -8.81
C ILE A 190 7.34 13.22 -8.61
N ARG A 191 7.69 14.14 -9.52
CA ARG A 191 7.14 15.51 -9.49
C ARG A 191 5.61 15.50 -9.52
N SER A 192 5.03 14.71 -10.43
CA SER A 192 3.57 14.59 -10.54
C SER A 192 2.93 14.05 -9.26
N HIS A 193 3.52 13.06 -8.60
CA HIS A 193 3.00 12.55 -7.33
C HIS A 193 3.07 13.60 -6.22
N ALA A 194 4.20 14.30 -6.10
CA ALA A 194 4.38 15.34 -5.09
C ALA A 194 3.34 16.46 -5.24
N ILE A 195 3.14 16.94 -6.48
CA ILE A 195 2.12 17.95 -6.80
C ILE A 195 0.72 17.41 -6.48
N ALA A 196 0.41 16.18 -6.90
CA ALA A 196 -0.89 15.57 -6.66
C ALA A 196 -1.21 15.44 -5.16
N CYS A 197 -0.22 15.15 -4.31
CA CYS A 197 -0.37 15.11 -2.86
C CYS A 197 -0.72 16.50 -2.30
N VAL A 198 0.08 17.53 -2.65
CA VAL A 198 -0.14 18.90 -2.14
C VAL A 198 -1.47 19.48 -2.62
N ASN A 199 -1.88 19.17 -3.85
CA ASN A 199 -3.13 19.64 -4.44
C ASN A 199 -4.38 19.27 -3.63
N GLN A 200 -4.36 18.14 -2.90
CA GLN A 200 -5.48 17.72 -2.06
C GLN A 200 -5.80 18.74 -0.95
N PHE A 201 -4.81 19.56 -0.56
CA PHE A 201 -4.89 20.43 0.61
C PHE A 201 -5.07 21.91 0.27
N ILE A 202 -5.17 22.26 -1.03
CA ILE A 202 -5.34 23.65 -1.49
C ILE A 202 -6.74 24.17 -1.14
N ILE A 203 -7.78 23.41 -1.47
CA ILE A 203 -9.18 23.84 -1.28
C ILE A 203 -9.51 23.96 0.21
N SER A 204 -9.01 23.02 1.01
CA SER A 204 -9.18 23.02 2.47
C SER A 204 -8.35 24.08 3.19
N ARG A 205 -7.40 24.75 2.49
CA ARG A 205 -6.52 25.78 3.07
C ARG A 205 -5.85 25.32 4.36
N THR A 206 -5.37 24.08 4.38
CA THR A 206 -4.72 23.52 5.57
C THR A 206 -3.61 24.43 6.07
N GLN A 207 -3.50 24.58 7.39
CA GLN A 207 -2.55 25.52 7.99
C GLN A 207 -1.11 25.23 7.54
N ALA A 208 -0.75 23.94 7.46
CA ALA A 208 0.56 23.50 6.98
C ALA A 208 0.87 24.04 5.57
N LEU A 209 -0.09 23.98 4.63
CA LEU A 209 0.12 24.50 3.28
C LEU A 209 0.17 26.03 3.27
N MET A 210 -0.71 26.68 4.02
CA MET A 210 -0.79 28.15 4.04
C MET A 210 0.49 28.79 4.59
N LEU A 211 1.22 28.11 5.48
CA LEU A 211 2.53 28.55 5.97
C LEU A 211 3.65 28.41 4.91
N HIS A 212 3.47 27.54 3.92
CA HIS A 212 4.42 27.26 2.84
C HIS A 212 3.88 27.68 1.46
N ILE A 213 2.92 28.61 1.43
CA ILE A 213 2.25 28.96 0.18
C ILE A 213 3.20 29.64 -0.82
N ASP A 214 4.15 30.44 -0.33
CA ASP A 214 5.14 31.11 -1.18
C ASP A 214 6.10 30.07 -1.80
N ASP A 215 6.58 29.11 -1.01
CA ASP A 215 7.40 27.98 -1.49
C ASP A 215 6.66 27.17 -2.56
N PHE A 216 5.36 26.91 -2.33
CA PHE A 216 4.50 26.22 -3.28
C PHE A 216 4.33 26.98 -4.60
N ILE A 217 4.09 28.30 -4.55
CA ILE A 217 3.94 29.14 -5.74
C ILE A 217 5.26 29.18 -6.52
N GLU A 218 6.38 29.41 -5.85
CA GLU A 218 7.71 29.43 -6.49
C GLU A 218 8.03 28.08 -7.14
N ALA A 219 7.80 26.98 -6.42
CA ALA A 219 8.05 25.64 -6.94
C ALA A 219 7.14 25.32 -8.13
N SER A 220 5.88 25.77 -8.12
CA SER A 220 4.93 25.56 -9.22
C SER A 220 5.29 26.35 -10.48
N LEU A 221 5.84 27.56 -10.33
CA LEU A 221 6.29 28.40 -11.44
C LEU A 221 7.60 27.91 -12.08
N THR A 222 8.38 27.10 -11.36
CA THR A 222 9.68 26.57 -11.80
C THR A 222 9.60 25.13 -12.30
N LEU A 223 8.40 24.58 -12.48
CA LEU A 223 8.20 23.26 -13.06
C LEU A 223 8.64 23.25 -14.54
N PRO A 224 9.51 22.30 -14.95
CA PRO A 224 9.98 22.16 -16.33
C PRO A 224 8.93 21.55 -17.27
#